data_AF-A0A250J566-F1
#
_entry.id   AF-A0A250J566-F1
#
_cell.length_a   1.000
_cell.length_b   1.000
_cell.length_c   1.000
_cell.angle_alpha   90.00
_cell.angle_beta   90.00
_cell.angle_gamma   90.00
#
_symmetry.space_group_name_H-M   'P 1'
#
loop_
_entity.id
_entity.type
_entity.pdbx_description
1 polymer ?
#
loop_
_entity_poly.entity_id
_entity_poly.type
_entity_poly.pdbx_seq_one_letter_code
_entity_poly.pdbx_strand_id
1 'polypeptide(L)'
;MISTKTKRLRLLVLLSSSGLACSASGGSLRPDGSPGPQECSEKALETMKILRLRPGEAAFMEIDANQVDQSPISLTDGPIESYTTERLGTLPSMTRLYGRVWTTGPNVVIRYYEARPPDGEPIAICGVARDDRGGLKKRPDSPPGVALLTNSGAAMWIVDSFR
;
A
#
# COMPACT_ATOMS: atom_id res chain seq x y z
N MET A 1 -15.80 35.75 69.04
CA MET A 1 -16.06 35.14 67.72
C MET A 1 -14.86 35.40 66.82
N ILE A 2 -14.05 34.39 66.50
CA ILE A 2 -13.14 34.33 65.33
C ILE A 2 -12.85 32.85 65.08
N SER A 3 -12.94 32.48 63.81
CA SER A 3 -13.01 31.13 63.24
C SER A 3 -11.76 30.88 62.41
N THR A 4 -11.17 29.69 62.49
CA THR A 4 -10.12 29.26 61.54
C THR A 4 -10.12 27.74 61.28
N LYS A 5 -11.02 27.36 60.37
CA LYS A 5 -10.89 26.47 59.21
C LYS A 5 -9.85 25.33 59.21
N THR A 6 -10.36 24.10 59.30
CA THR A 6 -9.72 22.82 58.96
C THR A 6 -9.43 22.71 57.45
N LYS A 7 -8.17 22.44 57.06
CA LYS A 7 -7.79 22.21 55.65
C LYS A 7 -7.96 20.73 55.29
N ARG A 8 -8.79 20.43 54.28
CA ARG A 8 -8.95 19.10 53.66
C ARG A 8 -7.85 18.89 52.63
N LEU A 9 -7.06 17.83 52.77
CA LEU A 9 -6.06 17.37 51.82
C LEU A 9 -6.76 16.60 50.68
N ARG A 10 -6.64 17.07 49.44
CA ARG A 10 -7.16 16.38 48.25
C ARG A 10 -6.02 15.59 47.60
N LEU A 11 -6.19 14.28 47.51
CA LEU A 11 -5.29 13.35 46.82
C LEU A 11 -5.58 13.42 45.30
N LEU A 12 -4.60 13.80 44.49
CA LEU A 12 -4.67 13.73 43.03
C LEU A 12 -4.15 12.36 42.57
N VAL A 13 -5.02 11.58 41.93
CA VAL A 13 -4.66 10.32 41.25
C VAL A 13 -4.35 10.66 39.79
N LEU A 14 -3.09 10.48 39.38
CA LEU A 14 -2.64 10.60 37.98
C LEU A 14 -2.81 9.24 37.30
N LEU A 15 -3.82 9.11 36.44
CA LEU A 15 -4.00 7.95 35.54
C LEU A 15 -3.17 8.17 34.27
N SER A 16 -2.01 7.54 34.21
CA SER A 16 -1.16 7.49 33.03
C SER A 16 -1.74 6.50 32.02
N SER A 17 -2.42 7.01 30.99
CA SER A 17 -2.93 6.19 29.88
C SER A 17 -1.83 6.07 28.82
N SER A 18 -1.09 4.96 28.81
CA SER A 18 -0.14 4.63 27.75
C SER A 18 -0.90 4.27 26.48
N GLY A 19 -0.88 5.16 25.49
CA GLY A 19 -1.50 4.94 24.19
C GLY A 19 -0.81 3.81 23.42
N LEU A 20 -1.60 2.88 22.89
CA LEU A 20 -1.15 1.92 21.89
C LEU A 20 -0.85 2.67 20.59
N ALA A 21 0.43 2.89 20.30
CA ALA A 21 0.88 3.36 19.00
C ALA A 21 0.76 2.22 17.98
N CYS A 22 -0.39 2.12 17.30
CA CYS A 22 -0.47 1.40 16.04
C CYS A 22 0.41 2.15 15.03
N SER A 23 1.62 1.64 14.78
CA SER A 23 2.43 2.06 13.63
C SER A 23 1.81 1.48 12.36
N ALA A 24 0.61 1.95 11.99
CA ALA A 24 0.11 1.78 10.65
C ALA A 24 0.88 2.79 9.78
N SER A 25 1.94 2.32 9.14
CA SER A 25 2.70 3.03 8.10
C SER A 25 1.88 3.27 6.81
N GLY A 26 0.56 3.46 6.95
CA GLY A 26 -0.33 3.91 5.89
C GLY A 26 -0.43 5.43 5.95
N GLY A 27 0.08 6.11 4.93
CA GLY A 27 -0.10 7.56 4.79
C GLY A 27 -1.57 7.97 4.95
N SER A 28 -1.79 9.22 5.34
CA SER A 28 -3.13 9.80 5.51
C SER A 28 -3.98 9.56 4.24
N LEU A 29 -5.23 9.13 4.39
CA LEU A 29 -6.14 9.00 3.26
C LEU A 29 -6.59 10.39 2.79
N ARG A 30 -6.69 10.56 1.47
CA ARG A 30 -7.37 11.71 0.87
C ARG A 30 -8.88 11.65 1.14
N PRO A 31 -9.62 12.77 0.98
CA PRO A 31 -11.08 12.77 1.14
C PRO A 31 -11.82 11.77 0.23
N ASP A 32 -11.24 11.42 -0.91
CA ASP A 32 -11.79 10.41 -1.83
C ASP A 32 -11.49 8.95 -1.40
N GLY A 33 -10.79 8.75 -0.29
CA GLY A 33 -10.40 7.43 0.22
C GLY A 33 -9.17 6.82 -0.45
N SER A 34 -8.52 7.50 -1.40
CA SER A 34 -7.22 7.09 -1.93
C SER A 34 -6.10 7.38 -0.92
N PRO A 35 -4.98 6.63 -0.92
CA PRO A 35 -3.88 6.90 -0.01
C PRO A 35 -3.11 8.16 -0.43
N GLY A 36 -2.86 9.08 0.51
CA GLY A 36 -2.09 10.30 0.29
C GLY A 36 -0.61 10.06 0.00
N PRO A 37 0.16 11.12 -0.27
CA PRO A 37 1.57 11.01 -0.57
C PRO A 37 2.35 10.31 0.56
N GLN A 38 3.36 9.55 0.19
CA GLN A 38 4.22 8.82 1.14
C GLN A 38 5.60 8.62 0.54
N GLU A 39 6.63 9.00 1.29
CA GLU A 39 8.01 8.72 0.91
C GLU A 39 8.33 7.23 0.99
N CYS A 40 9.20 6.78 0.09
CA CYS A 40 9.75 5.44 0.18
C CYS A 40 10.65 5.30 1.40
N SER A 41 10.68 4.10 1.98
CA SER A 41 11.61 3.83 3.08
C SER A 41 13.06 3.92 2.58
N GLU A 42 13.97 4.34 3.45
CA GLU A 42 15.41 4.37 3.15
C GLU A 42 15.90 3.01 2.66
N LYS A 43 15.45 1.92 3.30
CA LYS A 43 15.75 0.54 2.90
C LYS A 43 15.28 0.23 1.48
N ALA A 44 14.08 0.66 1.10
CA ALA A 44 13.58 0.45 -0.26
C ALA A 44 14.42 1.23 -1.28
N LEU A 45 14.71 2.51 -1.01
CA LEU A 45 15.53 3.33 -1.90
C LEU A 45 16.94 2.77 -2.10
N GLU A 46 17.58 2.34 -1.02
CA GLU A 46 18.91 1.70 -1.06
C GLU A 46 18.88 0.39 -1.86
N THR A 47 17.90 -0.47 -1.57
CA THR A 47 17.78 -1.78 -2.22
C THR A 47 17.49 -1.64 -3.71
N MET A 48 16.57 -0.75 -4.09
CA MET A 48 16.26 -0.44 -5.48
C MET A 48 17.49 0.10 -6.22
N LYS A 49 18.30 0.95 -5.57
CA LYS A 49 19.57 1.45 -6.15
C LYS A 49 20.57 0.32 -6.41
N ILE A 50 20.78 -0.59 -5.44
CA ILE A 50 21.70 -1.73 -5.56
C ILE A 50 21.28 -2.65 -6.71
N LEU A 51 19.98 -2.95 -6.78
CA LEU A 51 19.38 -3.83 -7.81
C LEU A 51 19.10 -3.10 -9.13
N ARG A 52 19.44 -1.81 -9.22
CA ARG A 52 19.21 -0.97 -10.41
C ARG A 52 17.74 -0.92 -10.84
N LEU A 53 16.81 -1.01 -9.90
CA LEU A 53 15.38 -0.79 -10.12
C LEU A 53 15.13 0.71 -10.12
N ARG A 54 14.97 1.30 -11.31
CA ARG A 54 14.91 2.77 -11.45
C ARG A 54 13.47 3.26 -11.49
N PRO A 55 13.16 4.42 -10.86
CA PRO A 55 11.86 5.06 -11.02
C PRO A 55 11.50 5.22 -12.50
N GLY A 56 10.28 4.80 -12.85
CA GLY A 56 9.81 4.79 -14.24
C GLY A 56 10.08 3.48 -15.00
N GLU A 57 10.86 2.55 -14.47
CA GLU A 57 10.90 1.18 -14.99
C GLU A 57 9.61 0.44 -14.62
N ALA A 58 9.16 -0.41 -15.54
CA ALA A 58 7.94 -1.19 -15.37
C ALA A 58 8.05 -2.59 -15.97
N ALA A 59 7.18 -3.48 -15.51
CA ALA A 59 6.98 -4.81 -16.05
C ALA A 59 5.50 -5.18 -15.99
N PHE A 60 5.04 -6.02 -16.93
CA PHE A 60 3.69 -6.55 -16.85
C PHE A 60 3.53 -7.52 -15.66
N MET A 61 2.34 -7.53 -15.04
CA MET A 61 2.00 -8.34 -13.88
C MET A 61 0.54 -8.77 -13.90
N GLU A 62 0.23 -9.84 -13.17
CA GLU A 62 -1.13 -10.17 -12.74
C GLU A 62 -1.43 -9.46 -11.41
N ILE A 63 -2.53 -8.71 -11.37
CA ILE A 63 -2.91 -7.85 -10.24
C ILE A 63 -3.23 -8.67 -8.99
N ASP A 64 -3.93 -9.80 -9.13
CA ASP A 64 -4.23 -10.69 -8.00
C ASP A 64 -3.84 -12.12 -8.37
N ALA A 65 -2.91 -12.68 -7.62
CA ALA A 65 -2.42 -14.04 -7.81
C ALA A 65 -3.52 -15.11 -7.70
N ASN A 66 -4.68 -14.78 -7.12
CA ASN A 66 -5.84 -15.67 -7.00
C ASN A 66 -6.86 -15.52 -8.14
N GLN A 67 -6.70 -14.52 -9.02
CA GLN A 67 -7.64 -14.18 -10.10
C GLN A 67 -6.95 -14.05 -11.47
N VAL A 68 -5.95 -14.90 -11.71
CA VAL A 68 -5.19 -14.94 -12.97
C VAL A 68 -6.09 -15.27 -14.16
N ASP A 69 -5.89 -14.56 -15.28
CA ASP A 69 -6.64 -14.71 -16.53
C ASP A 69 -8.16 -14.52 -16.39
N GLN A 70 -8.62 -13.92 -15.29
CA GLN A 70 -10.03 -13.61 -15.07
C GLN A 70 -10.37 -12.21 -15.61
N SER A 71 -11.59 -12.09 -16.15
CA SER A 71 -12.13 -10.83 -16.63
C SER A 71 -13.66 -10.83 -16.42
N PRO A 72 -14.20 -9.99 -15.52
CA PRO A 72 -13.49 -9.04 -14.67
C PRO A 72 -12.82 -9.70 -13.46
N ILE A 73 -11.88 -8.98 -12.81
CA ILE A 73 -11.42 -9.31 -11.45
C ILE A 73 -12.12 -8.41 -10.43
N SER A 74 -12.24 -8.90 -9.19
CA SER A 74 -12.88 -8.21 -8.07
C SER A 74 -11.85 -7.93 -6.97
N LEU A 75 -11.71 -6.66 -6.57
CA LEU A 75 -10.79 -6.23 -5.52
C LEU A 75 -11.54 -5.58 -4.35
N THR A 76 -11.03 -5.77 -3.15
CA THR A 76 -11.51 -5.10 -1.91
C THR A 76 -10.33 -4.47 -1.19
N ASP A 77 -10.57 -3.42 -0.40
CA ASP A 77 -9.52 -2.78 0.42
C ASP A 77 -8.78 -3.81 1.29
N GLY A 78 -7.45 -3.81 1.24
CA GLY A 78 -6.70 -4.81 1.99
C GLY A 78 -5.32 -5.16 1.44
N PRO A 79 -4.66 -6.17 2.02
CA PRO A 79 -3.44 -6.73 1.46
C PRO A 79 -3.71 -7.35 0.10
N ILE A 80 -2.72 -7.31 -0.78
CA ILE A 80 -2.78 -7.96 -2.10
C ILE A 80 -1.45 -8.65 -2.40
N GLU A 81 -1.57 -9.77 -3.10
CA GLU A 81 -0.45 -10.51 -3.68
C GLU A 81 -0.60 -10.53 -5.19
N SER A 82 0.43 -10.06 -5.88
CA SER A 82 0.54 -10.01 -7.34
C SER A 82 1.79 -10.75 -7.78
N TYR A 83 1.99 -10.96 -9.08
CA TYR A 83 3.28 -11.40 -9.57
C TYR A 83 3.59 -10.85 -10.95
N THR A 84 4.87 -10.58 -11.21
CA THR A 84 5.29 -10.12 -12.54
C THR A 84 5.26 -11.29 -13.53
N THR A 85 4.73 -11.05 -14.73
CA THR A 85 4.80 -12.00 -15.85
C THR A 85 6.05 -11.76 -16.68
N GLU A 86 6.65 -10.57 -16.55
CA GLU A 86 7.88 -10.16 -17.20
C GLU A 86 8.99 -9.87 -16.18
N ARG A 87 10.22 -9.69 -16.69
CA ARG A 87 11.38 -9.26 -15.90
C ARG A 87 11.26 -7.78 -15.55
N LEU A 88 11.50 -7.42 -14.29
CA LEU A 88 11.55 -6.04 -13.82
C LEU A 88 12.97 -5.68 -13.38
N GLY A 89 13.72 -4.98 -14.23
CA GLY A 89 15.14 -4.72 -14.00
C GLY A 89 15.93 -6.03 -13.82
N THR A 90 16.50 -6.25 -12.64
CA THR A 90 17.20 -7.50 -12.29
C THR A 90 16.28 -8.57 -11.69
N LEU A 91 15.03 -8.24 -11.35
CA LEU A 91 14.09 -9.20 -10.79
C LEU A 91 13.51 -10.08 -11.92
N PRO A 92 13.59 -11.42 -11.81
CA PRO A 92 13.07 -12.31 -12.84
C PRO A 92 11.54 -12.22 -12.95
N SER A 93 10.98 -12.79 -14.02
CA SER A 93 9.54 -13.06 -14.07
C SER A 93 9.14 -13.99 -12.92
N MET A 94 7.84 -14.05 -12.64
CA MET A 94 7.27 -14.76 -11.49
C MET A 94 7.74 -14.21 -10.14
N THR A 95 8.26 -12.98 -10.09
CA THR A 95 8.53 -12.29 -8.83
C THR A 95 7.21 -11.92 -8.18
N ARG A 96 6.97 -12.43 -6.97
CA ARG A 96 5.79 -12.08 -6.17
C ARG A 96 5.91 -10.66 -5.65
N LEU A 97 4.81 -9.94 -5.64
CA LEU A 97 4.73 -8.56 -5.15
C LEU A 97 3.71 -8.52 -4.02
N TYR A 98 4.10 -7.96 -2.88
CA TYR A 98 3.24 -7.81 -1.72
C TYR A 98 2.95 -6.33 -1.47
N GLY A 99 1.68 -6.04 -1.32
CA GLY A 99 1.21 -4.67 -1.28
C GLY A 99 -0.11 -4.49 -0.56
N ARG A 100 -0.68 -3.31 -0.76
CA ARG A 100 -2.00 -2.94 -0.29
C ARG A 100 -2.79 -2.31 -1.42
N VAL A 101 -4.08 -2.64 -1.47
CA VAL A 101 -5.05 -2.08 -2.40
C VAL A 101 -6.01 -1.14 -1.67
N TRP A 102 -6.36 -0.05 -2.35
CA TRP A 102 -7.41 0.89 -1.99
C TRP A 102 -8.39 1.00 -3.15
N THR A 103 -9.65 0.75 -2.84
CA THR A 103 -10.80 0.62 -3.72
C THR A 103 -11.91 1.59 -3.30
N THR A 104 -11.65 2.58 -2.43
CA THR A 104 -12.67 3.59 -2.08
C THR A 104 -12.75 4.68 -3.15
N GLY A 105 -11.63 5.26 -3.58
CA GLY A 105 -11.57 6.35 -4.57
C GLY A 105 -12.00 5.98 -5.99
N PRO A 106 -12.09 6.92 -6.94
CA PRO A 106 -12.60 6.65 -8.29
C PRO A 106 -11.75 5.62 -9.08
N ASN A 107 -10.46 5.52 -8.76
CA ASN A 107 -9.55 4.52 -9.29
C ASN A 107 -9.11 3.58 -8.17
N VAL A 108 -8.78 2.34 -8.52
CA VAL A 108 -8.05 1.45 -7.63
C VAL A 108 -6.60 1.93 -7.55
N VAL A 109 -6.09 2.05 -6.32
CA VAL A 109 -4.68 2.33 -6.07
C VAL A 109 -4.07 1.09 -5.45
N ILE A 110 -2.96 0.62 -5.99
CA ILE A 110 -2.18 -0.47 -5.41
C ILE A 110 -0.76 0.03 -5.19
N ARG A 111 -0.25 -0.14 -3.98
CA ARG A 111 1.15 0.13 -3.62
C ARG A 111 1.79 -1.17 -3.18
N TYR A 112 2.93 -1.49 -3.76
CA TYR A 112 3.76 -2.63 -3.38
C TYR A 112 4.96 -2.13 -2.60
N TYR A 113 5.27 -2.87 -1.54
CA TYR A 113 6.32 -2.55 -0.58
C TYR A 113 7.40 -3.63 -0.52
N GLU A 114 7.09 -4.83 -1.00
CA GLU A 114 7.99 -5.98 -1.02
C GLU A 114 7.88 -6.72 -2.35
N ALA A 115 9.03 -7.14 -2.88
CA ALA A 115 9.13 -8.08 -3.99
C ALA A 115 9.88 -9.33 -3.52
N ARG A 116 9.44 -10.50 -3.96
CA ARG A 116 10.08 -11.79 -3.65
C ARG A 116 10.31 -12.57 -4.93
N PRO A 117 11.55 -12.59 -5.45
CA PRO A 117 11.91 -13.47 -6.55
C PRO A 117 11.63 -14.94 -6.18
N PRO A 118 11.37 -15.83 -7.16
CA PRO A 118 11.06 -17.25 -6.89
C PRO A 118 12.06 -17.96 -5.97
N ASP A 119 13.36 -17.69 -6.17
CA ASP A 119 14.46 -18.30 -5.41
C ASP A 119 15.21 -17.27 -4.55
N GLY A 120 14.56 -16.16 -4.20
CA GLY A 120 15.19 -15.01 -3.55
C GLY A 120 14.57 -14.64 -2.20
N GLU A 121 15.36 -13.93 -1.41
CA GLU A 121 14.88 -13.30 -0.19
C GLU A 121 13.89 -12.16 -0.50
N PRO A 122 13.03 -11.78 0.47
CA PRO A 122 12.22 -10.57 0.38
C PRO A 122 13.03 -9.29 0.20
N ILE A 123 12.62 -8.46 -0.75
CA ILE A 123 13.30 -7.23 -1.15
C ILE A 123 12.35 -6.06 -0.92
N ALA A 124 12.78 -5.07 -0.14
CA ALA A 124 12.00 -3.86 0.06
C ALA A 124 12.01 -3.03 -1.24
N ILE A 125 10.84 -2.65 -1.73
CA ILE A 125 10.67 -1.86 -2.94
C ILE A 125 9.61 -0.77 -2.73
N CYS A 126 9.50 0.12 -3.70
CA CYS A 126 8.32 0.93 -3.90
C CYS A 126 7.84 0.77 -5.33
N GLY A 127 6.60 0.36 -5.49
CA GLY A 127 5.98 0.49 -6.79
C GLY A 127 4.47 0.51 -6.76
N VAL A 128 3.90 0.83 -7.90
CA VAL A 128 2.47 1.08 -8.07
C VAL A 128 1.94 0.35 -9.27
N ALA A 129 0.72 -0.15 -9.16
CA ALA A 129 -0.01 -0.64 -10.32
C ALA A 129 -0.56 0.53 -11.13
N ARG A 130 -0.34 0.53 -12.44
CA ARG A 130 -0.99 1.44 -13.39
C ARG A 130 -1.32 0.69 -14.67
N ASP A 131 -2.41 1.09 -15.32
CA ASP A 131 -2.68 0.71 -16.70
C ASP A 131 -2.04 1.72 -17.68
N ASP A 132 -2.31 1.53 -18.96
CA ASP A 132 -1.88 2.41 -20.06
C ASP A 132 -2.46 3.84 -19.96
N ARG A 133 -3.49 4.05 -19.13
CA ARG A 133 -4.14 5.36 -18.90
C ARG A 133 -3.69 6.01 -17.60
N GLY A 134 -2.69 5.44 -16.92
CA GLY A 134 -2.06 6.02 -15.74
C GLY A 134 -2.72 5.64 -14.41
N GLY A 135 -3.74 4.78 -14.39
CA GLY A 135 -4.37 4.32 -13.15
C GLY A 135 -5.48 3.31 -13.36
N LEU A 136 -5.66 2.38 -12.41
CA LEU A 136 -6.60 1.28 -12.54
C LEU A 136 -8.05 1.75 -12.38
N LYS A 137 -8.71 2.09 -13.50
CA LYS A 137 -10.07 2.60 -13.46
C LYS A 137 -11.07 1.50 -13.11
N LYS A 138 -11.88 1.77 -12.08
CA LYS A 138 -13.01 0.90 -11.74
C LYS A 138 -14.07 0.92 -12.82
N ARG A 139 -14.74 -0.21 -13.00
CA ARG A 139 -15.95 -0.25 -13.82
C ARG A 139 -17.11 0.53 -13.14
N PRO A 140 -18.00 1.18 -13.91
CA PRO A 140 -19.13 1.92 -13.35
C PRO A 140 -20.13 1.07 -12.58
N ASP A 141 -20.20 -0.23 -12.86
CA ASP A 141 -21.08 -1.21 -12.20
C ASP A 141 -20.46 -1.86 -10.96
N SER A 142 -19.34 -1.33 -10.45
CA SER A 142 -18.70 -1.82 -9.23
C SER A 142 -19.62 -1.63 -8.00
N PRO A 143 -19.92 -2.71 -7.24
CA PRO A 143 -20.69 -2.59 -6.00
C PRO A 143 -19.99 -1.74 -4.92
N PRO A 144 -20.71 -1.22 -3.92
CA PRO A 144 -20.09 -0.56 -2.78
C PRO A 144 -19.07 -1.46 -2.07
N GLY A 145 -17.85 -0.95 -1.82
CA GLY A 145 -16.78 -1.67 -1.14
C GLY A 145 -16.02 -2.69 -2.00
N VAL A 146 -16.37 -2.81 -3.29
CA VAL A 146 -15.71 -3.69 -4.25
C VAL A 146 -15.33 -2.88 -5.48
N ALA A 147 -14.15 -3.10 -6.02
CA ALA A 147 -13.75 -2.58 -7.32
C ALA A 147 -13.71 -3.70 -8.35
N LEU A 148 -14.51 -3.57 -9.41
CA LEU A 148 -14.40 -4.44 -10.57
C LEU A 148 -13.42 -3.82 -11.57
N LEU A 149 -12.38 -4.56 -11.93
CA LEU A 149 -11.46 -4.20 -13.01
C LEU A 149 -11.72 -5.11 -14.21
N THR A 150 -11.67 -4.54 -15.41
CA THR A 150 -11.95 -5.30 -16.64
C THR A 150 -10.89 -6.37 -16.91
N ASN A 151 -9.62 -6.09 -16.63
CA ASN A 151 -8.50 -6.99 -16.91
C ASN A 151 -7.81 -7.41 -15.61
N SER A 152 -7.30 -8.63 -15.55
CA SER A 152 -6.45 -9.11 -14.46
C SER A 152 -5.01 -8.57 -14.52
N GLY A 153 -4.56 -8.15 -15.70
CA GLY A 153 -3.20 -7.64 -15.91
C GLY A 153 -3.04 -6.12 -15.84
N ALA A 154 -1.88 -5.66 -15.35
CA ALA A 154 -1.47 -4.26 -15.35
C ALA A 154 0.07 -4.13 -15.40
N ALA A 155 0.57 -2.91 -15.52
CA ALA A 155 1.99 -2.64 -15.35
C ALA A 155 2.31 -2.31 -13.89
N MET A 156 3.33 -2.96 -13.34
CA MET A 156 3.98 -2.59 -12.09
C MET A 156 5.07 -1.57 -12.38
N TRP A 157 4.98 -0.36 -11.79
CA TRP A 157 5.95 0.71 -11.97
C TRP A 157 6.78 0.93 -10.71
N ILE A 158 8.10 1.01 -10.85
CA ILE A 158 8.99 1.46 -9.76
C ILE A 158 8.85 2.97 -9.56
N VAL A 159 8.79 3.40 -8.30
CA VAL A 159 8.72 4.82 -7.91
C VAL A 159 9.70 5.12 -6.78
N ASP A 160 10.14 6.37 -6.70
CA ASP A 160 10.95 6.89 -5.58
C ASP A 160 10.10 7.36 -4.39
N SER A 161 8.79 7.50 -4.62
CA SER A 161 7.81 7.98 -3.65
C SER A 161 6.40 7.76 -4.19
N PHE A 162 5.43 7.62 -3.30
CA PHE A 162 4.03 7.56 -3.66
C PHE A 162 3.42 8.96 -3.68
N ARG A 163 2.71 9.28 -4.77
CA ARG A 163 2.15 10.61 -5.02
C ARG A 163 0.70 10.76 -4.61
#